data_AF-A0A378Y143-F1
#
_entry.id   AF-A0A378Y143-F1
#
_cell.length_a   1.000
_cell.length_b   1.000
_cell.length_c   1.000
_cell.angle_alpha   90.00
_cell.angle_beta   90.00
_cell.angle_gamma   90.00
#
_symmetry.space_group_name_H-M   'P 1'
#
loop_
_entity.id
_entity.type
_entity.pdbx_description
1 polymer ?
#
loop_
_entity_poly.entity_id
_entity_poly.type
_entity_poly.pdbx_seq_one_letter_code
_entity_poly.pdbx_strand_id
1 'polypeptide(L)'
;MGELILSLLLALSVWNNTEAQSVNQVREMKNTTNTKEETQIAKLDKIKQVDTYRWDRFELTAYTNNQGRNVHNKDYGRTASGKMTKAGETIAADWRVLPKGTVVYIDGVGRRVVQDKGGAIKGHKIDVYVRTESEARQFGRKKHVKVRVIKWGENKDRKQSGTAN
;
A
#
# COMPACT_ATOMS: atom_id res chain seq x y z
N MET A 1 -34.63 68.62 18.28
CA MET A 1 -33.17 68.35 18.23
C MET A 1 -32.77 67.06 18.96
N GLY A 2 -33.46 66.61 20.03
CA GLY A 2 -33.04 65.43 20.80
C GLY A 2 -33.31 64.05 20.16
N GLU A 3 -34.40 63.87 19.40
CA GLU A 3 -34.76 62.54 18.84
C GLU A 3 -33.84 62.05 17.72
N LEU A 4 -33.27 62.98 16.94
CA LEU A 4 -32.36 62.63 15.83
C LEU A 4 -31.05 62.00 16.36
N ILE A 5 -30.53 62.48 17.49
CA ILE A 5 -29.27 61.99 18.08
C ILE A 5 -29.46 60.56 18.64
N LEU A 6 -30.60 60.28 19.26
CA LEU A 6 -30.89 58.96 19.81
C LEU A 6 -31.06 57.90 18.70
N SER A 7 -31.69 58.26 17.58
CA SER A 7 -31.86 57.35 16.44
C SER A 7 -30.51 56.95 15.80
N LEU A 8 -29.58 57.90 15.69
CA LEU A 8 -28.25 57.67 15.11
C LEU A 8 -27.38 56.78 16.01
N LEU A 9 -27.44 56.97 17.33
CA LEU A 9 -26.78 56.10 18.32
C LEU A 9 -27.32 54.66 18.28
N LEU A 10 -28.64 54.50 18.11
CA LEU A 10 -29.25 53.18 17.96
C LEU A 10 -28.77 52.50 16.67
N ALA A 11 -28.76 53.22 15.54
CA ALA A 11 -28.30 52.68 14.26
C ALA A 11 -26.83 52.22 14.31
N LEU A 12 -25.94 52.99 14.96
CA LEU A 12 -24.53 52.65 15.13
C LEU A 12 -24.32 51.39 16.00
N SER A 13 -25.09 51.25 17.09
CA SER A 13 -25.01 50.05 17.94
C SER A 13 -25.54 48.80 17.24
N VAL A 14 -26.60 48.93 16.44
CA VAL A 14 -27.13 47.85 15.59
C VAL A 14 -26.14 47.46 14.48
N TRP A 15 -25.46 48.42 13.86
CA TRP A 15 -24.44 48.17 12.83
C TRP A 15 -23.22 47.42 13.39
N ASN A 16 -22.66 47.88 14.51
CA ASN A 16 -21.50 47.22 15.13
C ASN A 16 -21.81 45.78 15.56
N ASN A 17 -23.02 45.52 16.03
CA ASN A 17 -23.45 44.18 16.43
C ASN A 17 -23.64 43.23 15.23
N THR A 18 -24.12 43.74 14.10
CA THR A 18 -24.30 42.93 12.88
C THR A 18 -22.96 42.55 12.24
N GLU A 19 -21.96 43.44 12.26
CA GLU A 19 -20.58 43.09 11.87
C GLU A 19 -20.01 41.96 12.74
N ALA A 20 -20.16 42.05 14.06
CA ALA A 20 -19.69 41.00 14.98
C ALA A 20 -20.36 39.64 14.73
N GLN A 21 -21.66 39.63 14.43
CA GLN A 21 -22.39 38.41 14.05
C GLN A 21 -21.88 37.81 12.73
N SER A 22 -21.62 38.65 11.72
CA SER A 22 -21.11 38.19 10.42
C SER A 22 -19.71 37.55 10.53
N VAL A 23 -18.83 38.11 11.35
CA VAL A 23 -17.46 37.58 11.57
C VAL A 23 -17.49 36.22 12.27
N ASN A 24 -18.37 36.02 13.25
CA ASN A 24 -18.51 34.75 13.95
C ASN A 24 -19.07 33.66 13.02
N GLN A 25 -20.08 33.97 12.21
CA GLN A 25 -20.60 33.04 11.20
C GLN A 25 -19.51 32.62 10.20
N VAL A 26 -18.67 33.56 9.73
CA VAL A 26 -17.55 33.23 8.83
C VAL A 26 -16.51 32.33 9.51
N ARG A 27 -16.23 32.52 10.81
CA ARG A 27 -15.32 31.65 11.57
C ARG A 27 -15.88 30.24 11.75
N GLU A 28 -17.16 30.11 12.09
CA GLU A 28 -17.84 28.81 12.23
C GLU A 28 -17.89 28.06 10.91
N MET A 29 -18.16 28.75 9.80
CA MET A 29 -18.12 28.17 8.45
C MET A 29 -16.71 27.67 8.10
N LYS A 30 -15.65 28.47 8.36
CA LYS A 30 -14.25 28.06 8.11
C LYS A 30 -13.85 26.82 8.93
N ASN A 31 -14.19 26.79 10.21
CA ASN A 31 -13.90 25.65 11.08
C ASN A 31 -14.64 24.39 10.61
N THR A 32 -15.92 24.53 10.23
CA THR A 32 -16.73 23.42 9.72
C THR A 32 -16.20 22.87 8.39
N THR A 33 -15.74 23.74 7.49
CA THR A 33 -15.15 23.34 6.20
C THR A 33 -13.85 22.56 6.41
N ASN A 34 -12.94 23.06 7.26
CA ASN A 34 -11.68 22.38 7.58
C ASN A 34 -11.92 20.96 8.14
N THR A 35 -12.88 20.80 9.06
CA THR A 35 -13.21 19.49 9.64
C THR A 35 -13.83 18.53 8.61
N LYS A 36 -14.65 19.04 7.67
CA LYS A 36 -15.23 18.23 6.60
C LYS A 36 -14.19 17.77 5.58
N GLU A 37 -13.20 18.59 5.26
CA GLU A 37 -12.10 18.23 4.37
C GLU A 37 -11.18 17.18 5.01
N GLU A 38 -10.78 17.36 6.27
CA GLU A 38 -9.99 16.38 7.03
C GLU A 38 -10.71 15.02 7.13
N THR A 39 -12.02 15.03 7.38
CA THR A 39 -12.83 13.79 7.46
C THR A 39 -12.91 13.07 6.10
N GLN A 40 -13.01 13.83 5.01
CA GLN A 40 -13.04 13.28 3.65
C GLN A 40 -11.69 12.68 3.26
N ILE A 41 -10.58 13.35 3.57
CA ILE A 41 -9.22 12.85 3.33
C ILE A 41 -8.99 11.55 4.10
N ALA A 42 -9.34 11.50 5.39
CA ALA A 42 -9.21 10.28 6.19
C ALA A 42 -10.06 9.12 5.66
N LYS A 43 -11.25 9.40 5.12
CA LYS A 43 -12.10 8.39 4.48
C LYS A 43 -11.51 7.89 3.16
N LEU A 44 -10.94 8.79 2.35
CA LEU A 44 -10.30 8.46 1.09
C LEU A 44 -9.04 7.60 1.30
N ASP A 45 -8.25 7.91 2.32
CA ASP A 45 -7.06 7.14 2.69
C ASP A 45 -7.42 5.73 3.17
N LYS A 46 -8.50 5.59 3.95
CA LYS A 46 -9.03 4.27 4.32
C LYS A 46 -9.48 3.47 3.10
N ILE A 47 -10.13 4.10 2.12
CA ILE A 47 -10.56 3.43 0.88
C ILE A 47 -9.35 3.00 0.04
N LYS A 48 -8.33 3.85 -0.11
CA LYS A 48 -7.08 3.51 -0.81
C LYS A 48 -6.34 2.36 -0.13
N GLN A 49 -6.27 2.35 1.20
CA GLN A 49 -5.72 1.24 1.97
C GLN A 49 -6.47 -0.07 1.67
N VAL A 50 -7.80 -0.08 1.74
CA VAL A 50 -8.63 -1.26 1.46
C VAL A 50 -8.42 -1.80 0.03
N ASP A 51 -8.31 -0.92 -0.96
CA ASP A 51 -8.03 -1.31 -2.36
C ASP A 51 -6.65 -1.99 -2.51
N THR A 52 -5.67 -1.57 -1.70
CA THR A 52 -4.30 -2.11 -1.70
C THR A 52 -4.22 -3.57 -1.20
N TYR A 53 -5.29 -4.09 -0.56
CA TYR A 53 -5.42 -5.48 -0.09
C TYR A 53 -6.27 -6.37 -1.01
N ARG A 54 -6.55 -5.93 -2.25
CA ARG A 54 -7.32 -6.71 -3.22
C ARG A 54 -6.59 -7.97 -3.69
N TRP A 55 -7.40 -8.94 -4.13
CA TRP A 55 -6.91 -10.12 -4.82
C TRP A 55 -6.52 -9.76 -6.25
N ASP A 56 -5.37 -10.25 -6.67
CA ASP A 56 -4.87 -10.13 -8.03
C ASP A 56 -4.44 -11.50 -8.57
N ARG A 57 -4.26 -11.64 -9.88
CA ARG A 57 -4.06 -12.92 -10.56
C ARG A 57 -2.62 -13.05 -11.06
N PHE A 58 -1.95 -14.11 -10.63
CA PHE A 58 -0.57 -14.40 -10.99
C PHE A 58 -0.44 -15.75 -11.70
N GLU A 59 0.59 -15.86 -12.54
CA GLU A 59 1.13 -17.15 -12.98
C GLU A 59 2.15 -17.64 -11.95
N LEU A 60 2.02 -18.91 -11.56
CA LEU A 60 2.90 -19.55 -10.57
C LEU A 60 3.69 -20.69 -11.21
N THR A 61 4.97 -20.71 -10.86
CA THR A 61 5.88 -21.84 -11.07
C THR A 61 6.52 -22.22 -9.74
N ALA A 62 7.34 -23.27 -9.73
CA ALA A 62 8.18 -23.61 -8.60
C ALA A 62 9.63 -23.85 -9.03
N TYR A 63 10.56 -23.53 -8.13
CA TYR A 63 11.98 -23.68 -8.34
C TYR A 63 12.69 -24.28 -7.14
N THR A 64 13.87 -24.82 -7.38
CA THR A 64 14.79 -25.34 -6.36
C THR A 64 16.12 -24.61 -6.45
N ASN A 65 17.01 -24.82 -5.49
CA ASN A 65 18.39 -24.31 -5.60
C ASN A 65 19.24 -25.10 -6.60
N ASN A 66 18.84 -26.34 -6.86
CA ASN A 66 19.54 -27.24 -7.76
C ASN A 66 19.12 -26.98 -9.21
N GLN A 67 19.58 -25.86 -9.77
CA GLN A 67 19.38 -25.47 -11.17
C GLN A 67 20.72 -25.39 -11.89
N GLY A 68 21.56 -26.41 -11.74
CA GLY A 68 22.93 -26.41 -12.27
C GLY A 68 23.92 -25.56 -11.47
N ARG A 69 23.56 -25.15 -10.24
CA ARG A 69 24.48 -24.47 -9.32
C ARG A 69 25.29 -25.49 -8.53
N ASN A 70 26.58 -25.21 -8.33
CA ASN A 70 27.42 -26.02 -7.46
C ASN A 70 26.93 -25.91 -6.00
N VAL A 71 26.53 -27.06 -5.43
CA VAL A 71 26.04 -27.17 -4.04
C VAL A 71 27.10 -26.79 -3.00
N HIS A 72 28.38 -26.86 -3.35
CA HIS A 72 29.51 -26.48 -2.49
C HIS A 72 29.85 -24.99 -2.55
N ASN A 73 29.13 -24.20 -3.35
CA ASN A 73 29.32 -22.75 -3.35
C ASN A 73 28.75 -22.15 -2.05
N LYS A 74 29.51 -21.26 -1.40
CA LYS A 74 29.07 -20.49 -0.22
C LYS A 74 27.75 -19.72 -0.42
N ASP A 75 27.44 -19.37 -1.67
CA ASP A 75 26.24 -18.64 -2.05
C ASP A 75 25.11 -19.56 -2.53
N TYR A 76 25.26 -20.88 -2.39
CA TYR A 76 24.22 -21.84 -2.71
C TYR A 76 22.96 -21.58 -1.86
N GLY A 77 21.83 -21.38 -2.52
CA GLY A 77 20.56 -21.04 -1.84
C GLY A 77 20.47 -19.61 -1.31
N ARG A 78 21.43 -18.73 -1.61
CA ARG A 78 21.30 -17.31 -1.33
C ARG A 78 20.36 -16.66 -2.34
N THR A 79 19.33 -15.99 -1.83
CA THR A 79 18.35 -15.21 -2.61
C THR A 79 18.85 -13.81 -2.89
N ALA A 80 18.22 -13.11 -3.83
CA ALA A 80 18.54 -11.71 -4.12
C ALA A 80 18.33 -10.74 -2.93
N SER A 81 17.52 -11.10 -1.94
CA SER A 81 17.42 -10.35 -0.69
C SER A 81 18.62 -10.50 0.25
N GLY A 82 19.49 -11.48 -0.02
CA GLY A 82 20.59 -11.89 0.85
C GLY A 82 20.23 -13.00 1.86
N LYS A 83 18.94 -13.36 1.97
CA LYS A 83 18.49 -14.47 2.84
C LYS A 83 18.67 -15.82 2.16
N MET A 84 18.76 -16.89 2.95
CA MET A 84 18.73 -18.26 2.43
C MET A 84 17.31 -18.65 2.06
N THR A 85 17.15 -19.38 0.96
CA THR A 85 15.87 -19.96 0.56
C THR A 85 15.32 -20.91 1.61
N LYS A 86 14.04 -20.78 1.93
CA LYS A 86 13.34 -21.62 2.91
C LYS A 86 11.99 -22.05 2.36
N ALA A 87 11.80 -23.37 2.26
CA ALA A 87 10.54 -23.94 1.77
C ALA A 87 9.39 -23.55 2.70
N GLY A 88 8.24 -23.22 2.12
CA GLY A 88 7.08 -22.70 2.86
C GLY A 88 7.17 -21.20 3.18
N GLU A 89 8.28 -20.53 2.87
CA GLU A 89 8.46 -19.09 3.13
C GLU A 89 8.84 -18.33 1.87
N THR A 90 9.93 -18.73 1.21
CA THR A 90 10.56 -17.97 0.13
C THR A 90 9.79 -18.07 -1.20
N ILE A 91 9.59 -16.92 -1.85
CA ILE A 91 9.19 -16.83 -3.26
C ILE A 91 10.07 -15.83 -4.02
N ALA A 92 10.20 -16.03 -5.33
CA ALA A 92 10.74 -15.06 -6.27
C ALA A 92 9.61 -14.32 -6.99
N ALA A 93 9.76 -13.01 -7.17
CA ALA A 93 8.79 -12.19 -7.90
C ALA A 93 9.48 -10.99 -8.58
N ASP A 94 8.74 -10.27 -9.43
CA ASP A 94 9.16 -8.97 -9.94
C ASP A 94 9.01 -7.90 -8.84
N TRP A 95 10.13 -7.35 -8.36
CA TRP A 95 10.12 -6.35 -7.29
C TRP A 95 9.47 -5.01 -7.67
N ARG A 96 9.19 -4.77 -8.95
CA ARG A 96 8.40 -3.61 -9.39
C ARG A 96 6.91 -3.79 -9.10
N VAL A 97 6.44 -5.03 -9.03
CA VAL A 97 5.04 -5.40 -8.76
C VAL A 97 4.88 -5.81 -7.30
N LEU A 98 5.72 -6.72 -6.82
CA LEU A 98 5.77 -7.17 -5.43
C LEU A 98 7.16 -6.89 -4.86
N PRO A 99 7.37 -5.73 -4.23
CA PRO A 99 8.67 -5.33 -3.71
C PRO A 99 9.26 -6.36 -2.73
N LYS A 100 10.60 -6.38 -2.65
CA LYS A 100 11.35 -7.21 -1.70
C LYS A 100 10.75 -7.09 -0.29
N GLY A 101 10.53 -8.23 0.36
CA GLY A 101 9.96 -8.33 1.70
C GLY A 101 8.43 -8.32 1.73
N THR A 102 7.75 -8.16 0.59
CA THR A 102 6.28 -8.25 0.52
C THR A 102 5.83 -9.62 0.97
N VAL A 103 4.83 -9.62 1.84
CA VAL A 103 4.18 -10.82 2.36
C VAL A 103 2.86 -10.99 1.64
N VAL A 104 2.67 -12.17 1.07
CA VAL A 104 1.47 -12.51 0.32
C VAL A 104 0.79 -13.75 0.88
N TYR A 105 -0.50 -13.87 0.63
CA TYR A 105 -1.24 -15.11 0.74
C TYR A 105 -1.64 -15.56 -0.66
N ILE A 106 -1.22 -16.77 -1.02
CA ILE A 106 -1.45 -17.36 -2.33
C ILE A 106 -2.50 -18.46 -2.18
N ASP A 107 -3.58 -18.38 -2.94
CA ASP A 107 -4.66 -19.37 -2.89
C ASP A 107 -4.13 -20.77 -3.23
N GLY A 108 -4.45 -21.76 -2.39
CA GLY A 108 -3.95 -23.14 -2.52
C GLY A 108 -2.47 -23.38 -2.20
N VAL A 109 -1.69 -22.34 -1.82
CA VAL A 109 -0.26 -22.48 -1.46
C VAL A 109 0.03 -21.95 -0.05
N GLY A 110 -0.70 -20.91 0.37
CA GLY A 110 -0.59 -20.30 1.69
C GLY A 110 0.29 -19.05 1.72
N ARG A 111 0.70 -18.66 2.94
CA ARG A 111 1.47 -17.44 3.19
C ARG A 111 2.93 -17.58 2.73
N ARG A 112 3.44 -16.57 2.02
CA ARG A 112 4.82 -16.52 1.51
C ARG A 112 5.42 -15.12 1.61
N VAL A 113 6.74 -15.02 1.46
CA VAL A 113 7.53 -13.78 1.53
C VAL A 113 8.41 -13.64 0.30
N VAL A 114 8.31 -12.50 -0.38
CA VAL A 114 9.16 -12.15 -1.51
C VAL A 114 10.57 -11.89 -1.02
N GLN A 115 11.47 -12.84 -1.28
CA GLN A 115 12.88 -12.76 -0.87
C GLN A 115 13.83 -12.89 -2.06
N ASP A 116 13.34 -13.36 -3.20
CA ASP A 116 14.17 -13.61 -4.37
C ASP A 116 13.67 -12.88 -5.62
N LYS A 117 14.50 -12.88 -6.67
CA LYS A 117 14.15 -12.38 -8.01
C LYS A 117 14.75 -13.30 -9.08
N GLY A 118 14.01 -13.53 -10.16
CA GLY A 118 14.49 -14.29 -11.31
C GLY A 118 14.58 -13.43 -12.57
N GLY A 119 15.50 -13.75 -13.47
CA GLY A 119 15.59 -13.08 -14.77
C GLY A 119 14.31 -13.24 -15.60
N ALA A 120 13.71 -14.43 -15.57
CA ALA A 120 12.47 -14.75 -16.28
C ALA A 120 11.18 -14.42 -15.49
N ILE A 121 11.30 -14.08 -14.20
CA ILE A 121 10.15 -13.79 -13.32
C ILE A 121 9.87 -12.28 -13.38
N LYS A 122 8.99 -11.88 -14.31
CA LYS A 122 8.64 -10.49 -14.61
C LYS A 122 7.12 -10.29 -14.62
N GLY A 123 6.66 -9.12 -14.18
CA GLY A 123 5.23 -8.79 -14.09
C GLY A 123 4.49 -9.63 -13.05
N HIS A 124 3.30 -10.10 -13.39
CA HIS A 124 2.43 -10.90 -12.52
C HIS A 124 2.82 -12.39 -12.52
N LYS A 125 4.09 -12.66 -12.20
CA LYS A 125 4.65 -14.01 -12.07
C LYS A 125 5.28 -14.21 -10.71
N ILE A 126 5.07 -15.39 -10.13
CA ILE A 126 5.66 -15.82 -8.87
C ILE A 126 6.30 -17.18 -9.06
N ASP A 127 7.53 -17.34 -8.56
CA ASP A 127 8.21 -18.63 -8.51
C ASP A 127 8.33 -19.09 -7.06
N VAL A 128 7.74 -20.25 -6.73
CA VAL A 128 7.68 -20.75 -5.36
C VAL A 128 8.88 -21.63 -5.07
N TYR A 129 9.64 -21.30 -4.03
CA TYR A 129 10.74 -22.16 -3.64
C TYR A 129 10.25 -23.45 -2.99
N VAL A 130 10.73 -24.58 -3.50
CA VAL A 130 10.52 -25.94 -2.99
C VAL A 130 11.87 -26.64 -2.81
N ARG A 131 11.91 -27.72 -2.01
CA ARG A 131 13.19 -28.34 -1.64
C ARG A 131 13.75 -29.21 -2.76
N THR A 132 12.88 -29.91 -3.49
CA THR A 132 13.28 -30.96 -4.44
C THR A 132 12.73 -30.71 -5.84
N GLU A 133 13.42 -31.23 -6.85
CA GLU A 133 12.98 -31.12 -8.24
C GLU A 133 11.70 -31.92 -8.50
N SER A 134 11.49 -33.00 -7.74
CA SER A 134 10.24 -33.76 -7.79
C SER A 134 9.06 -32.90 -7.36
N GLU A 135 9.17 -32.18 -6.23
CA GLU A 135 8.15 -31.23 -5.80
C GLU A 135 7.91 -30.13 -6.84
N ALA A 136 8.97 -29.59 -7.46
CA ALA A 136 8.83 -28.56 -8.49
C ALA A 136 8.09 -29.08 -9.73
N ARG A 137 8.40 -30.30 -10.16
CA ARG A 137 7.73 -30.97 -11.28
C ARG A 137 6.25 -31.25 -10.97
N GLN A 138 5.96 -31.73 -9.77
CA GLN A 138 4.58 -31.99 -9.32
C GLN A 138 3.78 -30.70 -9.15
N PHE A 139 4.41 -29.62 -8.71
CA PHE A 139 3.77 -28.32 -8.58
C PHE A 139 3.27 -27.79 -9.93
N GLY A 140 4.09 -27.98 -10.98
CA GLY A 140 3.75 -27.61 -12.36
C GLY A 140 3.62 -26.11 -12.57
N ARG A 141 2.98 -25.71 -13.69
CA ARG A 141 2.64 -24.31 -13.96
C ARG A 141 1.17 -24.08 -13.66
N LYS A 142 0.85 -23.05 -12.88
CA LYS A 142 -0.53 -22.68 -12.52
C LYS A 142 -0.82 -21.27 -13.03
N LYS A 143 -1.90 -21.10 -13.79
CA LYS A 143 -2.31 -19.79 -14.34
C LYS A 143 -3.45 -19.19 -13.53
N HIS A 144 -3.52 -17.86 -13.50
CA HIS A 144 -4.62 -17.09 -12.91
C HIS A 144 -4.89 -17.37 -11.41
N VAL A 145 -3.84 -17.74 -10.66
CA VAL A 145 -3.94 -18.00 -9.22
C VAL A 145 -4.15 -16.69 -8.48
N LYS A 146 -5.12 -16.68 -7.57
CA LYS A 146 -5.41 -15.50 -6.75
C LYS A 146 -4.32 -15.32 -5.69
N VAL A 147 -3.78 -14.10 -5.62
CA VAL A 147 -2.78 -13.69 -4.65
C VAL A 147 -3.26 -12.41 -3.97
N ARG A 148 -3.17 -12.38 -2.65
CA ARG A 148 -3.49 -11.20 -1.84
C ARG A 148 -2.25 -10.73 -1.11
N VAL A 149 -1.96 -9.44 -1.16
CA VAL A 149 -0.89 -8.87 -0.33
C VAL A 149 -1.38 -8.70 1.10
N ILE A 150 -0.59 -9.18 2.06
CA ILE A 150 -0.86 -9.10 3.51
C ILE A 150 -0.02 -7.99 4.14
N LYS A 151 1.18 -7.74 3.63
CA LYS A 151 2.04 -6.64 4.04
C LYS A 151 2.97 -6.28 2.90
N TRP A 152 3.09 -5.01 2.58
CA TRP A 152 4.02 -4.55 1.55
C TRP A 152 5.46 -4.53 2.06
N GLY A 153 6.37 -4.84 1.15
CA GLY A 153 7.81 -4.84 1.39
C GLY A 153 8.45 -3.46 1.26
N GLU A 154 9.78 -3.43 1.27
CA GLU A 154 10.60 -2.21 1.17
C GLU A 154 10.19 -1.35 -0.05
N ASN A 155 10.25 -0.03 0.11
CA ASN A 155 10.05 0.99 -0.94
C ASN A 155 8.64 1.15 -1.53
N LYS A 156 7.57 0.58 -0.94
CA LYS A 156 6.21 0.92 -1.38
C LYS A 156 5.72 2.26 -0.84
N ASP A 157 5.95 2.53 0.44
CA ASP A 157 5.40 3.73 1.12
C ASP A 157 6.11 5.03 0.71
N ARG A 158 7.40 4.98 0.30
CA ARG A 158 8.13 6.16 -0.22
C ARG A 158 7.54 6.74 -1.50
N LYS A 159 6.81 5.96 -2.29
CA LYS A 159 6.17 6.44 -3.53
C LYS A 159 4.80 7.07 -3.30
N GLN A 160 4.22 6.93 -2.09
CA GLN A 160 2.95 7.56 -1.74
C GLN A 160 3.13 8.92 -1.04
N SER A 161 4.33 9.25 -0.56
CA SER A 161 4.68 10.55 0.04
C SER A 161 5.42 11.51 -0.92
N GLY A 162 5.48 11.19 -2.21
CA GLY A 162 6.25 11.94 -3.22
C GLY A 162 5.43 12.96 -4.00
N THR A 163 4.80 13.93 -3.33
CA THR A 163 4.38 15.20 -3.95
C THR A 163 4.37 16.29 -2.88
N ALA A 164 5.54 16.84 -2.59
CA ALA A 164 5.71 18.15 -1.97
C ALA A 164 7.15 18.59 -2.25
N ASN A 165 7.34 19.31 -3.36
CA ASN A 165 8.39 20.28 -3.59
C ASN A 165 7.85 21.26 -4.64
#